data_AF-A0A432UYE8-F1
#
_entry.id   AF-A0A432UYE8-F1
#
_cell.length_a   1.000
_cell.length_b   1.000
_cell.length_c   1.000
_cell.angle_alpha   90.00
_cell.angle_beta   90.00
_cell.angle_gamma   90.00
#
_symmetry.space_group_name_H-M   'P 1'
#
loop_
_entity.id
_entity.type
_entity.pdbx_description
1 polymer ?
#
loop_
_entity_poly.entity_id
_entity_poly.type
_entity_poly.pdbx_seq_one_letter_code
_entity_poly.pdbx_strand_id
1 'polypeptide(L)'
;MVGETDNKDKDESRKIAIALIVLVSVLVVAAALMLPALTEIATVHLSPGLGIKDSSVISFFISIIVMIVFAVASGDGLLGEIQFILGGFFLFFVIIWLLIAWVF
;
A
#
# COMPACT_ATOMS: atom_id res chain seq x y z
N MET A 1 12.22 22.00 -36.22
CA MET A 1 12.95 21.25 -35.17
C MET A 1 12.22 21.20 -33.81
N VAL A 2 11.21 22.04 -33.53
CA VAL A 2 10.49 22.03 -32.23
C VAL A 2 9.49 20.86 -32.06
N GLY A 3 8.95 20.31 -33.17
CA GLY A 3 7.97 19.21 -33.12
C GLY A 3 8.54 17.80 -32.96
N GLU A 4 9.85 17.60 -33.18
CA GLU A 4 10.51 16.30 -32.98
C GLU A 4 10.81 16.04 -31.49
N THR A 5 11.12 17.08 -30.73
CA THR A 5 11.33 16.99 -29.28
C THR A 5 10.04 16.67 -28.52
N ASP A 6 8.88 17.25 -28.89
CA ASP A 6 7.59 16.97 -28.23
C ASP A 6 7.10 15.52 -28.46
N ASN A 7 7.31 14.97 -29.66
CA ASN A 7 6.97 13.58 -29.96
C ASN A 7 7.88 12.58 -29.24
N LYS A 8 9.17 12.91 -29.11
CA LYS A 8 10.12 12.07 -28.39
C LYS A 8 9.79 11.98 -26.89
N ASP A 9 9.42 13.10 -26.26
CA ASP A 9 9.05 13.16 -24.84
C ASP A 9 7.77 12.36 -24.53
N LYS A 10 6.78 12.41 -25.43
CA LYS A 10 5.57 11.57 -25.36
C LYS A 10 5.87 10.08 -25.46
N ASP A 11 6.80 9.69 -26.33
CA ASP A 11 7.19 8.30 -26.52
C ASP A 11 7.99 7.75 -25.33
N GLU A 12 8.86 8.57 -24.73
CA GLU A 12 9.54 8.22 -23.48
C GLU A 12 8.55 8.10 -22.31
N SER A 13 7.63 9.06 -22.17
CA SER A 13 6.56 9.01 -21.16
C SER A 13 5.68 7.76 -21.31
N ARG A 14 5.32 7.38 -22.55
CA ARG A 14 4.52 6.17 -22.82
C ARG A 14 5.30 4.90 -22.46
N LYS A 15 6.60 4.84 -22.75
CA LYS A 15 7.45 3.70 -22.37
C LYS A 15 7.57 3.57 -20.85
N ILE A 16 7.74 4.68 -20.14
CA ILE A 16 7.78 4.71 -18.67
C ILE A 16 6.43 4.24 -18.10
N ALA A 17 5.31 4.75 -18.63
CA ALA A 17 3.97 4.34 -18.20
C ALA A 17 3.72 2.84 -18.44
N ILE A 18 4.12 2.30 -19.60
CA ILE A 18 4.01 0.87 -19.90
C ILE A 18 4.89 0.05 -18.95
N ALA A 19 6.13 0.48 -18.71
CA ALA A 19 7.03 -0.20 -17.77
C ALA A 19 6.45 -0.21 -16.35
N LEU A 20 5.84 0.89 -15.91
CA LEU A 20 5.13 0.98 -14.63
C LEU A 20 3.93 0.03 -14.58
N ILE A 21 3.09 0.02 -15.61
CA ILE A 21 1.92 -0.89 -15.68
C ILE A 21 2.38 -2.35 -15.62
N VAL A 22 3.43 -2.71 -16.37
CA VAL A 22 3.99 -4.07 -16.35
C VAL A 22 4.53 -4.41 -14.96
N LEU A 23 5.28 -3.51 -14.34
CA LEU A 23 5.81 -3.70 -12.99
C LEU A 23 4.70 -3.91 -11.96
N VAL A 24 3.66 -3.07 -11.99
CA VAL A 24 2.49 -3.19 -11.10
C VAL A 24 1.76 -4.50 -11.37
N SER A 25 1.58 -4.88 -12.62
CA SER A 25 0.93 -6.15 -13.00
C SER A 25 1.69 -7.36 -12.45
N VAL A 26 3.03 -7.35 -12.56
CA VAL A 26 3.90 -8.39 -12.02
C VAL A 26 3.80 -8.45 -10.49
N LEU A 27 3.76 -7.29 -9.82
CA LEU A 27 3.57 -7.23 -8.37
C LEU A 27 2.22 -7.81 -7.93
N VAL A 28 1.14 -7.52 -8.66
CA VAL A 28 -0.20 -8.07 -8.37
C VAL A 28 -0.21 -9.59 -8.53
N VAL A 29 0.39 -10.12 -9.61
CA VAL A 29 0.50 -11.56 -9.82
C VAL A 29 1.34 -12.22 -8.73
N ALA A 30 2.48 -11.63 -8.36
CA ALA A 30 3.33 -12.13 -7.29
C ALA A 30 2.58 -12.15 -5.94
N ALA A 31 1.85 -11.08 -5.61
CA ALA A 31 1.02 -11.02 -4.41
C ALA A 31 -0.08 -12.10 -4.41
N ALA A 32 -0.75 -12.32 -5.55
CA ALA A 32 -1.75 -13.39 -5.69
C ALA A 32 -1.14 -14.79 -5.50
N LEU A 33 0.07 -15.02 -6.00
CA LEU A 33 0.78 -16.29 -5.82
C LEU A 33 1.28 -16.50 -4.39
N MET A 34 1.58 -15.43 -3.66
CA MET A 34 1.93 -15.50 -2.23
C MET A 34 0.72 -15.64 -1.31
N LEU A 35 -0.50 -15.44 -1.81
CA LEU A 35 -1.73 -15.49 -1.03
C LEU A 35 -1.90 -16.80 -0.23
N PRO A 36 -1.65 -18.01 -0.79
CA PRO A 36 -1.79 -19.27 -0.04
C PRO A 36 -0.82 -19.34 1.15
N ALA A 37 0.43 -18.92 0.96
CA ALA A 37 1.44 -18.90 2.02
C ALA A 37 1.08 -17.87 3.11
N LEU A 38 0.55 -16.71 2.71
CA LEU A 38 0.04 -15.70 3.64
C LEU A 38 -1.18 -16.20 4.42
N THR A 39 -2.09 -16.96 3.78
CA THR A 39 -3.23 -17.56 4.47
C THR A 39 -2.82 -18.63 5.46
N GLU A 40 -1.80 -19.43 5.14
CA GLU A 40 -1.29 -20.47 6.05
C GLU A 40 -0.65 -19.82 7.29
N ILE A 41 0.19 -18.79 7.10
CA ILE A 41 0.75 -17.96 8.19
C ILE A 41 -0.38 -17.33 9.01
N ALA A 42 -1.40 -16.78 8.34
CA ALA A 42 -2.55 -16.20 9.03
C ALA A 42 -3.30 -17.23 9.88
N THR A 43 -3.55 -18.43 9.36
CA THR A 43 -4.24 -19.47 10.12
C THR A 43 -3.41 -20.04 11.27
N VAL A 44 -2.09 -20.12 11.15
CA VAL A 44 -1.24 -20.68 12.21
C VAL A 44 -0.90 -19.65 13.29
N HIS A 45 -0.76 -18.38 12.92
CA HIS A 45 -0.30 -17.32 13.83
C HIS A 45 -1.37 -16.28 14.19
N LEU A 46 -2.49 -16.22 13.48
CA LEU A 46 -3.59 -15.27 13.70
C LEU A 46 -4.92 -15.95 14.07
N SER A 47 -4.98 -17.30 14.11
CA SER A 47 -6.23 -18.05 14.43
C SER A 47 -6.71 -17.91 15.87
N PRO A 48 -5.87 -17.80 16.90
CA PRO A 48 -6.25 -17.11 18.12
C PRO A 48 -5.90 -15.64 17.90
N GLY A 49 -6.88 -14.74 17.89
CA GLY A 49 -6.63 -13.31 17.71
C GLY A 49 -5.38 -12.84 18.45
N LEU A 50 -4.55 -12.02 17.78
CA LEU A 50 -3.17 -11.67 18.14
C LEU A 50 -2.98 -10.98 19.51
N GLY A 51 -4.04 -10.83 20.30
CA GLY A 51 -4.07 -10.05 21.52
C GLY A 51 -3.91 -8.55 21.22
N ILE A 52 -4.37 -7.72 22.16
CA ILE A 52 -4.40 -6.25 22.01
C ILE A 52 -2.99 -5.65 21.86
N LYS A 53 -1.97 -6.30 22.45
CA LYS A 53 -0.59 -5.81 22.47
C LYS A 53 0.11 -6.03 21.13
N ASP A 54 0.14 -7.26 20.63
CA ASP A 54 0.92 -7.59 19.43
C ASP A 54 0.23 -7.05 18.17
N SER A 55 -1.10 -7.05 18.15
CA SER A 55 -1.91 -6.41 17.10
C SER A 55 -1.62 -4.91 16.94
N SER A 56 -1.29 -4.19 18.04
CA SER A 56 -1.00 -2.75 17.98
C SER A 56 0.30 -2.44 17.24
N VAL A 57 1.30 -3.33 17.33
CA VAL A 57 2.57 -3.17 16.63
C VAL A 57 2.37 -3.43 15.14
N ILE A 58 1.66 -4.51 14.81
CA ILE A 58 1.43 -4.90 13.42
C ILE A 58 0.52 -3.89 12.70
N SER A 59 -0.55 -3.43 13.34
CA SER A 59 -1.44 -2.40 12.77
C SER A 59 -0.72 -1.08 12.53
N PHE A 60 0.23 -0.70 13.39
CA PHE A 60 1.04 0.50 13.19
C PHE A 60 1.84 0.44 11.88
N PHE A 61 2.55 -0.66 11.64
CA PHE A 61 3.33 -0.83 10.41
C PHE A 61 2.45 -0.93 9.16
N ILE A 62 1.33 -1.65 9.24
CA ILE A 62 0.37 -1.74 8.12
C ILE A 62 -0.19 -0.36 7.78
N SER A 63 -0.61 0.42 8.78
CA SER A 63 -1.10 1.78 8.55
C SER A 63 -0.05 2.67 7.92
N ILE A 64 1.22 2.59 8.32
CA ILE A 64 2.31 3.34 7.67
C ILE A 64 2.42 2.96 6.19
N ILE A 65 2.39 1.67 5.86
CA ILE A 65 2.47 1.20 4.47
C ILE A 65 1.29 1.75 3.67
N VAL A 66 0.08 1.70 4.20
CA VAL A 66 -1.13 2.27 3.57
C VAL A 66 -0.96 3.77 3.33
N MET A 67 -0.45 4.51 4.32
CA MET A 67 -0.20 5.94 4.18
C MET A 67 0.86 6.23 3.11
N ILE A 68 1.91 5.42 2.98
CA ILE A 68 2.92 5.55 1.92
C ILE A 68 2.31 5.26 0.55
N VAL A 69 1.45 4.24 0.42
CA VAL A 69 0.77 3.94 -0.85
C VAL A 69 -0.12 5.11 -1.26
N PHE A 70 -0.91 5.66 -0.33
CA PHE A 70 -1.69 6.88 -0.60
C PHE A 70 -0.80 8.09 -0.86
N ALA A 71 0.37 8.16 -0.22
CA ALA A 71 1.37 9.20 -0.47
C ALA A 71 1.79 9.25 -1.92
N VAL A 72 2.20 8.09 -2.43
CA VAL A 72 2.69 7.91 -3.79
C VAL A 72 1.55 8.06 -4.80
N ALA A 73 0.37 7.51 -4.51
CA ALA A 73 -0.79 7.59 -5.38
C ALA A 73 -1.35 9.02 -5.52
N SER A 74 -1.23 9.85 -4.48
CA SER A 74 -1.71 11.23 -4.48
C SER A 74 -0.81 12.19 -5.27
N GLY A 75 0.44 11.81 -5.56
CA GLY A 75 1.32 12.48 -6.53
C GLY A 75 1.90 13.85 -6.12
N ASP A 76 1.22 14.65 -5.30
CA ASP A 76 1.68 16.01 -4.92
C ASP A 76 1.02 16.55 -3.62
N GLY A 77 0.10 15.82 -2.98
CA GLY A 77 -0.75 16.38 -1.92
C GLY A 77 -0.24 16.26 -0.48
N LEU A 78 0.72 15.37 -0.17
CA LEU A 78 0.83 14.92 1.24
C LEU A 78 1.57 15.85 2.20
N LEU A 79 2.59 16.58 1.77
CA LEU A 79 3.36 17.43 2.69
C LEU A 79 2.58 18.68 3.14
N GLY A 80 1.65 19.17 2.32
CA GLY A 80 0.77 20.30 2.67
C GLY A 80 -0.43 19.89 3.54
N GLU A 81 -0.82 18.62 3.50
CA GLU A 81 -2.05 18.09 4.11
C GLU A 81 -1.79 17.15 5.30
N ILE A 82 -0.69 17.35 6.03
CA ILE A 82 -0.29 16.51 7.17
C ILE A 82 -1.44 16.28 8.17
N GLN A 83 -2.30 17.28 8.40
CA GLN A 83 -3.47 17.14 9.27
C GLN A 83 -4.46 16.07 8.80
N PHE A 84 -4.67 15.92 7.48
CA PHE A 84 -5.58 14.94 6.90
C PHE A 84 -4.94 13.54 6.88
N ILE A 85 -3.64 13.47 6.62
CA ILE A 85 -2.85 12.23 6.65
C ILE A 85 -2.76 11.68 8.05
N LEU A 86 -2.55 12.54 9.05
CA LEU A 86 -2.45 12.15 10.44
C LEU A 86 -3.82 11.67 10.96
N GLY A 87 -4.90 12.37 10.60
CA GLY A 87 -6.27 11.91 10.90
C GLY A 87 -6.59 10.58 10.24
N GLY A 88 -6.26 10.42 8.95
CA GLY A 88 -6.40 9.16 8.22
C GLY A 88 -5.59 8.04 8.85
N PHE A 89 -4.33 8.31 9.21
CA PHE A 89 -3.46 7.35 9.88
C PHE A 89 -4.09 6.81 11.16
N PHE A 90 -4.57 7.67 12.06
CA PHE A 90 -5.20 7.22 13.31
C PHE A 90 -6.49 6.43 13.06
N LEU A 91 -7.29 6.84 12.08
CA LEU A 91 -8.51 6.13 11.71
C LEU A 91 -8.21 4.73 11.17
N PHE A 92 -7.29 4.61 10.21
CA PHE A 92 -6.85 3.33 9.68
C PHE A 92 -6.18 2.47 10.75
N PHE A 93 -5.33 3.06 11.59
CA PHE A 93 -4.69 2.39 12.70
C PHE A 93 -5.71 1.76 13.66
N VAL A 94 -6.70 2.51 14.13
CA VAL A 94 -7.71 1.98 15.07
C VAL A 94 -8.54 0.87 14.41
N ILE A 95 -8.97 1.05 13.17
CA ILE A 95 -9.76 0.04 12.45
C ILE A 95 -8.94 -1.24 12.25
N ILE A 96 -7.73 -1.13 11.71
CA ILE A 96 -6.85 -2.27 11.44
C ILE A 96 -6.44 -2.94 12.75
N TRP A 97 -6.15 -2.17 13.79
CA TRP A 97 -5.82 -2.67 15.11
C TRP A 97 -6.93 -3.52 15.69
N LEU A 98 -8.17 -3.01 15.69
CA LEU A 98 -9.33 -3.75 16.19
C LEU A 98 -9.62 -4.99 15.33
N LEU A 99 -9.50 -4.89 14.01
CA LEU A 99 -9.69 -6.04 13.11
C LEU A 99 -8.67 -7.14 13.38
N ILE A 100 -7.39 -6.82 13.58
CA ILE A 100 -6.33 -7.79 13.86
C ILE A 100 -6.41 -8.32 15.29
N ALA A 101 -6.75 -7.45 16.25
CA ALA A 101 -6.92 -7.84 17.64
C ALA A 101 -8.14 -8.75 17.84
N TRP A 102 -9.19 -8.55 17.05
CA TRP A 102 -10.50 -9.19 17.20
C TRP A 102 -10.82 -10.15 16.03
N VAL A 103 -9.87 -10.98 15.64
CA VAL A 103 -10.22 -12.18 14.87
C VAL A 103 -10.44 -13.32 15.87
N PHE A 104 -11.70 -13.75 15.96
CA PHE A 104 -12.13 -14.94 16.70
C PHE A 104 -11.36 -16.19 16.27
#